data_AF-A0A3G3IET1-F1
#
_entry.id   AF-A0A3G3IET1-F1
#
_cell.length_a   1.000
_cell.length_b   1.000
_cell.length_c   1.000
_cell.angle_alpha   90.00
_cell.angle_beta   90.00
_cell.angle_gamma   90.00
#
_symmetry.space_group_name_H-M   'P 1'
#
loop_
_entity.id
_entity.type
_entity.pdbx_description
1 polymer ?
#
loop_
_entity_poly.entity_id
_entity_poly.type
_entity_poly.pdbx_seq_one_letter_code
_entity_poly.pdbx_strand_id
1 'polypeptide(L)' 'MAISLRVSPQEQILIENYANVHGISVSETLRRAFFEMIEDEIDLEYCLKSIADYESTGKAYTLDELDEEFDRK' A
#
# COMPACT_ATOMS: atom_id res chain seq x y z
N MET A 1 -16.83 13.56 1.26
CA MET A 1 -15.84 14.28 2.09
C MET A 1 -14.93 15.06 1.14
N ALA A 2 -14.59 16.30 1.47
CA ALA A 2 -13.68 17.12 0.67
C ALA A 2 -12.39 17.37 1.47
N ILE A 3 -11.24 17.25 0.81
CA ILE A 3 -9.92 17.50 1.38
C ILE A 3 -9.31 18.65 0.59
N SER A 4 -8.79 19.66 1.30
CA SER A 4 -8.06 20.77 0.70
C SER A 4 -6.58 20.60 1.01
N LEU A 5 -5.76 20.47 -0.02
CA LEU A 5 -4.31 20.34 0.08
C LEU A 5 -3.66 21.56 -0.59
N ARG A 6 -2.72 22.19 0.11
CA ARG A 6 -1.90 23.24 -0.49
C ARG A 6 -0.69 22.60 -1.14
N VAL A 7 -0.49 22.89 -2.41
CA VAL A 7 0.66 22.45 -3.20
C VAL A 7 1.30 23.65 -3.90
N SER A 8 2.56 23.53 -4.24
CA SER A 8 3.25 24.46 -5.12
C SER A 8 2.74 24.33 -6.56
N PRO A 9 2.95 25.36 -7.41
CA PRO A 9 2.60 25.27 -8.83
C PRO A 9 3.29 24.10 -9.55
N GLN A 10 4.52 23.76 -9.17
CA GLN A 10 5.27 22.65 -9.76
C GLN A 10 4.66 21.29 -9.40
N GLU A 11 4.28 21.10 -8.13
CA GLU A 11 3.59 19.89 -7.68
C GLU A 11 2.23 19.73 -8.35
N GLN A 12 1.48 20.84 -8.50
CA GLN A 12 0.20 20.80 -9.21
C GLN A 12 0.37 20.29 -10.65
N ILE A 13 1.33 20.84 -11.40
CA ILE A 13 1.63 20.40 -12.77
C ILE A 13 2.01 18.92 -12.81
N LEU A 14 2.82 18.46 -11.84
CA LEU A 14 3.23 17.06 -11.75
C LEU A 14 2.02 16.13 -11.55
N ILE A 15 1.14 16.46 -10.61
CA ILE A 15 -0.05 15.66 -10.30
C ILE A 15 -1.01 15.63 -11.50
N GLU A 16 -1.24 16.78 -12.15
CA GLU A 16 -2.10 16.87 -13.34
C GLU A 16 -1.53 16.04 -14.50
N ASN A 17 -0.23 16.11 -14.76
CA ASN A 17 0.41 15.33 -15.81
C ASN A 17 0.34 13.83 -15.55
N TYR A 18 0.57 13.39 -14.31
CA TYR A 18 0.42 11.99 -13.92
C TYR A 18 -1.02 11.52 -14.17
N ALA A 19 -2.01 12.28 -13.67
CA ALA A 19 -3.41 11.97 -13.86
C ALA A 19 -3.78 11.83 -15.35
N ASN A 20 -3.28 12.75 -16.20
CA ASN A 20 -3.49 12.73 -17.64
C ASN A 20 -2.88 11.51 -18.33
N VAL A 21 -1.63 11.16 -18.01
CA VAL A 21 -0.93 9.99 -18.58
C VAL A 21 -1.66 8.69 -18.23
N HIS A 22 -2.17 8.60 -17.00
CA HIS A 22 -2.87 7.42 -16.51
C HIS A 22 -4.37 7.43 -16.79
N GLY A 23 -4.91 8.47 -17.42
CA GLY A 23 -6.34 8.58 -17.74
C GLY A 23 -7.26 8.61 -16.52
N ILE A 24 -6.77 9.10 -15.38
CA ILE A 24 -7.50 9.18 -14.11
C ILE A 24 -7.64 10.64 -13.66
N SER A 25 -8.49 10.88 -12.66
CA SER A 25 -8.62 12.22 -12.09
C SER A 25 -7.48 12.54 -11.11
N VAL A 26 -7.23 13.84 -10.87
CA VAL A 26 -6.34 14.30 -9.79
C VAL A 26 -6.78 13.74 -8.43
N SER A 27 -8.10 13.72 -8.16
CA SER A 27 -8.62 13.15 -6.91
C SER A 27 -8.35 11.66 -6.77
N GLU A 28 -8.37 10.91 -7.88
CA GLU A 28 -8.07 9.48 -7.87
C GLU A 28 -6.58 9.23 -7.68
N THR A 29 -5.74 10.04 -8.33
CA THR A 29 -4.28 10.02 -8.14
C THR A 29 -3.92 10.20 -6.67
N LEU A 30 -4.46 11.25 -6.04
CA LEU A 30 -4.22 11.53 -4.61
C LEU A 30 -4.78 10.45 -3.70
N ARG A 31 -5.94 9.88 -4.04
CA ARG A 31 -6.55 8.78 -3.27
C ARG A 31 -5.66 7.54 -3.28
N ARG A 32 -5.16 7.14 -4.46
CA ARG A 32 -4.27 5.98 -4.60
C ARG A 32 -2.98 6.17 -3.83
N ALA A 33 -2.30 7.29 -4.06
CA ALA A 33 -1.05 7.60 -3.37
C ALA A 33 -1.22 7.60 -1.83
N PHE A 34 -2.35 8.10 -1.33
CA PHE A 34 -2.62 8.11 0.11
C PHE A 34 -2.84 6.72 0.68
N PHE A 35 -3.61 5.85 0.00
CA PHE A 35 -3.85 4.48 0.48
C PHE A 35 -2.61 3.61 0.32
N GLU A 36 -1.85 3.76 -0.76
CA GLU A 36 -0.58 3.07 -0.97
C GLU A 36 0.42 3.37 0.15
N MET A 37 0.52 4.63 0.59
CA MET A 37 1.35 5.01 1.74
C MET A 37 0.91 4.32 3.05
N ILE A 38 -0.40 4.16 3.28
CA ILE A 38 -0.91 3.46 4.45
C ILE A 38 -0.63 1.96 4.35
N GLU A 39 -0.84 1.38 3.17
CA GLU A 39 -0.57 -0.04 2.90
C GLU A 39 0.92 -0.35 3.09
N ASP A 40 1.83 0.49 2.60
CA ASP A 40 3.28 0.34 2.79
C ASP A 40 3.67 0.28 4.28
N GLU A 41 3.07 1.13 5.12
CA GLU A 41 3.33 1.12 6.57
C GLU A 41 2.84 -0.18 7.23
N ILE A 42 1.66 -0.65 6.84
CA ILE A 42 1.06 -1.88 7.36
C ILE A 42 1.88 -3.10 6.91
N ASP A 43 2.22 -3.17 5.62
CA ASP A 43 2.99 -4.26 5.03
C ASP A 43 4.38 -4.35 5.66
N LEU A 44 5.04 -3.21 5.90
CA LEU A 44 6.31 -3.17 6.62
C LEU A 44 6.18 -3.73 8.04
N GLU A 45 5.14 -3.37 8.77
CA GLU A 45 4.90 -3.89 10.13
C GLU A 45 4.73 -5.41 10.12
N TYR A 46 3.91 -5.94 9.21
CA TYR A 46 3.70 -7.39 9.09
C TYR A 46 4.96 -8.14 8.66
N CYS A 47 5.73 -7.57 7.74
CA CYS A 47 7.01 -8.13 7.31
C CYS A 47 7.98 -8.26 8.48
N LEU A 48 8.16 -7.20 9.26
CA LEU A 48 9.04 -7.21 10.44
C LEU A 48 8.59 -8.22 11.50
N LYS A 49 7.28 -8.33 11.75
CA LYS A 49 6.73 -9.36 12.64
C LYS A 49 7.02 -10.77 12.13
N SER A 50 6.78 -11.02 10.85
CA SER A 50 7.03 -12.33 10.24
C SER A 50 8.51 -12.73 10.33
N ILE A 51 9.43 -11.78 10.12
CA ILE A 51 10.87 -12.01 10.30
C ILE A 51 11.17 -12.39 11.76
N ALA A 52 10.68 -11.62 12.74
CA ALA A 52 10.93 -11.91 14.16
C ALA A 52 10.34 -13.26 14.61
N ASP A 53 9.15 -13.62 14.13
CA ASP A 53 8.51 -14.91 14.39
C ASP A 53 9.31 -16.07 13.79
N TYR A 54 9.82 -15.89 12.57
CA TYR A 54 10.70 -16.88 11.95
C TYR A 54 12.03 -17.02 12.69
N GLU A 55 12.67 -15.91 13.08
CA GLU A 55 13.94 -15.94 13.84
C GLU A 55 13.78 -16.62 15.22
N SER A 56 12.63 -16.45 15.86
CA SER A 56 12.36 -17.04 17.17
C SER A 56 11.93 -18.52 17.12
N THR A 57 11.19 -18.93 16.08
CA THR A 57 10.60 -20.29 16.00
C THR A 57 11.27 -21.19 14.95
N GLY A 58 11.93 -20.61 13.95
CA GLY A 58 12.41 -21.31 12.76
C GLY A 58 11.28 -21.86 11.87
N LYS A 59 10.02 -21.54 12.15
CA LYS A 59 8.86 -22.11 11.47
C LYS A 59 8.57 -21.35 10.18
N ALA A 60 8.64 -22.05 9.05
CA ALA A 60 8.14 -21.59 7.77
C ALA A 60 6.91 -22.40 7.37
N TYR A 61 6.04 -21.80 6.57
CA TYR A 61 4.87 -22.45 6.00
C TYR A 61 5.09 -22.68 4.51
N THR A 62 4.71 -23.85 4.04
CA THR A 62 4.60 -24.16 2.61
C THR A 62 3.34 -23.53 2.01
N LEU A 63 3.28 -23.44 0.68
CA LEU A 63 2.09 -22.92 -0.02
C LEU A 63 0.84 -23.74 0.31
N ASP A 64 0.97 -25.06 0.37
CA ASP A 64 -0.14 -25.97 0.69
C ASP A 64 -0.69 -25.72 2.12
N GLU A 65 0.19 -25.49 3.10
CA GLU A 65 -0.21 -25.18 4.49
C GLU A 65 -0.91 -23.81 4.60
N LEU A 66 -0.49 -22.83 3.79
CA LEU A 66 -1.12 -21.52 3.70
C LEU A 66 -2.52 -21.62 3.09
N ASP A 67 -2.66 -22.33 1.98
CA ASP A 67 -3.96 -22.50 1.30
C ASP A 67 -4.98 -23.18 2.21
N GLU A 68 -4.59 -24.22 2.97
CA GLU A 68 -5.46 -24.86 3.96
C GLU A 68 -5.91 -23.94 5.11
N GLU A 69 -5.10 -22.95 5.49
CA GLU A 69 -5.42 -21.99 6.54
C GLU A 69 -6.33 -20.86 6.03
N PHE A 70 -6.12 -20.39 4.80
CA PHE A 70 -6.90 -19.33 4.17
C PHE A 70 -8.29 -19.80 3.70
N ASP A 71 -8.44 -21.03 3.20
CA ASP A 71 -9.76 -21.61 2.81
C ASP A 71 -10.67 -21.94 4.00
N ARG A 72 -10.16 -21.87 5.23
CA ARG A 72 -10.92 -22.10 6.47
C ARG A 72 -11.60 -20.85 7.06
N LYS A 73 -11.40 -19.67 6.47
CA LYS A 73 -12.02 -18.40 6.88
C LYS A 73 -13.06 -17.92 5.87
#